data_AF-A0A3L7K3K4-F1
#
_entry.id   AF-A0A3L7K3K4-F1
#
_cell.length_a   1.000
_cell.length_b   1.000
_cell.length_c   1.000
_cell.angle_alpha   90.00
_cell.angle_beta   90.00
_cell.angle_gamma   90.00
#
_symmetry.space_group_name_H-M   'P 1'
#
loop_
_entity.id
_entity.type
_entity.pdbx_description
1 polymer ?
#
loop_
_entity_poly.entity_id
_entity_poly.type
_entity_poly.pdbx_seq_one_letter_code
_entity_poly.pdbx_strand_id
1 'polypeptide(L)' 'MDIELVREKMIQTGLEKGLTHHDTLRLSVELDRLLQYVQKLIYGEK' A
#
# COMPACT_ATOMS: atom_id res chain seq x y z
N MET A 1 -1.83 -9.90 8.11
CA MET A 1 -2.78 -9.68 6.98
C MET A 1 -2.85 -8.18 6.75
N ASP A 2 -1.70 -7.58 6.47
CA ASP A 2 -1.50 -6.13 6.66
C ASP A 2 -1.67 -5.36 5.35
N ILE A 3 -1.51 -6.03 4.21
CA ILE A 3 -1.70 -5.46 2.87
C ILE A 3 -3.15 -5.03 2.64
N GLU A 4 -4.12 -5.88 2.97
CA GLU A 4 -5.55 -5.60 2.75
C GLU A 4 -6.00 -4.40 3.58
N LEU A 5 -5.57 -4.32 4.84
CA LEU A 5 -5.85 -3.20 5.75
C LEU A 5 -5.27 -1.88 5.21
N VAL A 6 -3.99 -1.89 4.81
CA VAL A 6 -3.33 -0.68 4.26
C VAL A 6 -3.98 -0.27 2.94
N ARG A 7 -4.37 -1.22 2.10
CA ARG A 7 -5.10 -0.95 0.86
C ARG A 7 -6.45 -0.30 1.11
N GLU A 8 -7.27 -0.87 1.99
CA GLU A 8 -8.58 -0.31 2.34
C GLU A 8 -8.43 1.11 2.90
N LYS A 9 -7.46 1.32 3.80
CA LYS A 9 -7.17 2.64 4.36
C LYS A 9 -6.72 3.65 3.30
N MET A 10 -5.88 3.23 2.35
CA MET A 10 -5.45 4.07 1.23
C MET A 10 -6.63 4.49 0.36
N ILE A 11 -7.51 3.54 0.02
CA ILE A 11 -8.70 3.78 -0.80
C ILE A 11 -9.63 4.77 -0.09
N GLN A 12 -9.95 4.53 1.18
CA GLN A 12 -10.80 5.44 1.96
C GLN A 12 -10.20 6.84 2.04
N THR A 13 -8.90 6.94 2.34
CA THR A 13 -8.21 8.24 2.39
C THR A 13 -8.22 8.96 1.04
N GLY A 14 -8.07 8.21 -0.07
CA GLY A 14 -8.15 8.75 -1.43
C GLY A 14 -9.55 9.26 -1.80
N LEU A 15 -10.61 8.57 -1.32
CA LEU A 15 -12.00 8.99 -1.49
C LEU A 15 -12.32 10.24 -0.66
N GLU A 16 -11.82 10.33 0.57
CA GLU A 16 -12.11 11.43 1.50
C GLU A 16 -11.27 12.68 1.24
N LYS A 17 -9.97 12.53 0.96
CA LYS A 17 -9.00 13.63 0.91
C LYS A 17 -8.43 13.90 -0.48
N GLY A 18 -8.66 12.98 -1.42
CA GLY A 18 -8.13 13.03 -2.78
C GLY A 18 -6.85 12.21 -2.99
N LEU A 19 -6.60 11.86 -4.25
CA LEU A 19 -5.50 10.97 -4.64
C LEU A 19 -4.11 11.59 -4.46
N THR A 20 -4.01 12.91 -4.56
CA THR A 20 -2.75 13.66 -4.41
C THR A 20 -2.52 14.16 -2.99
N HIS A 21 -3.45 13.90 -2.06
CA HIS A 21 -3.29 14.27 -0.66
C HIS A 21 -2.10 13.52 -0.05
N HIS A 22 -1.34 14.22 0.80
CA HIS A 22 -0.13 13.68 1.43
C HIS A 22 -0.36 12.32 2.11
N ASP A 23 -1.47 12.16 2.82
CA ASP A 23 -1.81 10.90 3.49
C ASP A 23 -2.05 9.75 2.50
N THR A 24 -2.72 10.02 1.37
CA THR A 24 -2.97 9.02 0.33
C THR A 24 -1.65 8.59 -0.31
N LEU A 25 -0.74 9.55 -0.59
CA LEU A 25 0.59 9.28 -1.10
C LEU A 25 1.46 8.49 -0.12
N ARG A 26 1.35 8.79 1.18
CA ARG A 26 2.07 8.03 2.22
C ARG A 26 1.60 6.57 2.26
N LEU A 27 0.28 6.36 2.24
CA LEU A 27 -0.31 5.03 2.27
C LEU A 27 0.01 4.24 0.99
N SER A 28 0.12 4.89 -0.16
CA SER A 28 0.51 4.21 -1.41
C SER A 28 1.96 3.72 -1.36
N VAL A 29 2.89 4.51 -0.80
CA VAL A 29 4.28 4.09 -0.58
C VAL A 29 4.36 2.93 0.41
N GLU A 30 3.56 2.95 1.47
CA GLU A 30 3.51 1.86 2.46
C GLU A 30 2.98 0.56 1.84
N LEU A 31 1.90 0.66 1.06
CA LEU A 31 1.33 -0.48 0.33
C LEU A 31 2.34 -1.06 -0.66
N ASP A 32 3.04 -0.22 -1.42
CA ASP A 32 4.05 -0.65 -2.39
C ASP A 32 5.19 -1.42 -1.71
N ARG A 33 5.68 -0.97 -0.55
CA ARG A 33 6.71 -1.69 0.23
C ARG A 33 6.24 -3.07 0.68
N LEU A 34 5.00 -3.19 1.13
CA LEU A 34 4.43 -4.48 1.54
C LEU A 34 4.29 -5.43 0.36
N LEU A 35 3.84 -4.91 -0.80
CA LEU A 35 3.76 -5.69 -2.03
C LEU A 35 5.14 -6.16 -2.49
N GLN A 36 6.15 -5.30 -2.46
CA GLN A 36 7.53 -5.68 -2.79
C GLN A 36 8.08 -6.74 -1.84
N TYR A 37 7.79 -6.65 -0.53
CA TYR A 37 8.19 -7.67 0.43
C TYR A 37 7.58 -9.03 0.09
N VAL A 38 6.28 -9.07 -0.20
CA VAL A 38 5.59 -10.31 -0.60
C VAL A 38 6.09 -10.82 -1.94
N GLN A 39 6.32 -9.96 -2.92
CA GLN A 39 6.92 -10.35 -4.20
C GLN A 39 8.31 -10.98 -3.99
N LYS A 40 9.15 -10.40 -3.11
CA LYS A 40 10.44 -11.01 -2.76
C LYS A 40 10.30 -12.36 -2.08
N LEU A 41 9.28 -12.56 -1.25
CA LEU A 41 9.03 -13.89 -0.65
C LEU A 41 8.56 -14.91 -1.69
N ILE A 42 7.72 -14.50 -2.64
CA ILE A 42 7.17 -15.40 -3.66
C ILE A 42 8.20 -15.72 -4.76
N TYR A 43 9.02 -14.74 -5.16
CA TYR A 43 9.93 -14.85 -6.31
C TYR A 43 11.42 -14.89 -5.92
N GLY A 44 11.75 -14.72 -4.64
CA GLY A 44 13.12 -14.66 -4.12
C GLY A 44 13.55 -15.91 -3.37
N GLU A 45 13.57 -17.04 -4.07
CA GLU A 45 14.62 -18.05 -3.92
C GLU A 45 15.14 -18.38 -5.33
N LYS A 46 16.21 -17.69 -5.74
CA LYS A 46 17.09 -18.13 -6.82
C LYS A 46 18.52 -17.73 -6.52
#